data_AF-A0A556B238-F1
#
_entry.id   AF-A0A556B238-F1
#
_cell.length_a   1.000
_cell.length_b   1.000
_cell.length_c   1.000
_cell.angle_alpha   90.00
_cell.angle_beta   90.00
_cell.angle_gamma   90.00
#
_symmetry.space_group_name_H-M   'P 1'
#
loop_
_entity.id
_entity.type
_entity.pdbx_description
1 polymer ?
#
loop_
_entity_poly.entity_id
_entity_poly.type
_entity_poly.pdbx_seq_one_letter_code
_entity_poly.pdbx_strand_id
1 'polypeptide(L)'
;MTDPTPEPADHDGRWKDALHDYLDPCIALFWPQLHRHIDFRQAPVFLDKELQSVGGARRRGRRLLDKLVRLRLSDGAQTLLLLHLEIQARVTADFGERMFVYHYRLRERHPHDRLMQAAILTRSTTMVGAGFSTYRYLPFDDGSAGSLELRFPVVHLPAWVHERPALAEEARHNPFAVVALAELAAGSARSPQDRYASKLKLVRMLYAYGYAGDDVRRLFTFIDGVLALTPQQEPAFLAALADIEGEHQVAYITSVERAGIRKGLAQGIEQGREQGREQGLEQGLAHGRVEGMRQLLLMQLEARFGAVPAQARRRVDSATAQDLQRWSLAILGAASIDEALNEA
;
A
#
# COMPACT_ATOMS: atom_id res chain seq x y z
N MET A 1 -15.77 25.79 13.83
CA MET A 1 -15.85 24.77 12.77
C MET A 1 -14.44 24.52 12.28
N THR A 2 -13.81 23.44 12.73
CA THR A 2 -12.50 23.02 12.21
C THR A 2 -12.72 22.44 10.83
N ASP A 3 -12.21 23.13 9.81
CA ASP A 3 -12.21 22.62 8.44
C ASP A 3 -11.50 21.25 8.46
N PRO A 4 -12.15 20.16 8.01
CA PRO A 4 -11.52 18.85 8.03
C PRO A 4 -10.26 18.90 7.18
N THR A 5 -9.12 18.52 7.77
CA THR A 5 -7.87 18.41 6.99
C THR A 5 -8.12 17.47 5.82
N PRO A 6 -7.85 17.88 4.57
CA PRO A 6 -8.07 17.01 3.43
C PRO A 6 -7.23 15.75 3.62
N GLU A 7 -7.86 14.57 3.58
CA GLU A 7 -7.09 13.33 3.51
C GLU A 7 -6.25 13.37 2.24
N PRO A 8 -4.95 13.05 2.31
CA PRO A 8 -4.10 13.00 1.12
C PRO A 8 -4.65 11.92 0.17
N ALA A 9 -5.35 12.39 -0.86
CA ALA A 9 -5.92 11.56 -1.90
C ALA A 9 -4.81 11.09 -2.82
N ASP A 10 -4.83 9.79 -3.14
CA ASP A 10 -3.86 9.06 -3.96
C ASP A 10 -2.41 9.00 -3.42
N HIS A 11 -2.28 8.61 -2.16
CA HIS A 11 -0.98 8.27 -1.58
C HIS A 11 -0.30 7.10 -2.31
N ASP A 12 -1.09 6.21 -2.93
CA ASP A 12 -0.61 5.01 -3.62
C ASP A 12 0.00 5.38 -4.97
N GLY A 13 -0.65 6.19 -5.81
CA GLY A 13 -0.10 6.65 -7.08
C GLY A 13 1.26 7.34 -6.90
N ARG A 14 1.37 8.22 -5.90
CA ARG A 14 2.61 8.97 -5.65
C ARG A 14 3.78 8.08 -5.24
N TRP A 15 3.54 7.08 -4.40
CA TRP A 15 4.58 6.12 -4.05
C TRP A 15 4.97 5.24 -5.24
N LYS A 16 4.04 4.98 -6.16
CA LYS A 16 4.29 4.19 -7.38
C LYS A 16 5.26 4.96 -8.27
N ASP A 17 5.00 6.25 -8.45
CA ASP A 17 5.82 7.15 -9.26
C ASP A 17 7.18 7.37 -8.60
N ALA A 18 7.21 7.65 -7.29
CA ALA A 18 8.46 7.82 -6.54
C ALA A 18 9.36 6.57 -6.61
N LEU A 19 8.79 5.37 -6.45
CA LEU A 19 9.56 4.12 -6.58
C LEU A 19 9.93 3.81 -8.04
N HIS A 20 9.16 4.28 -9.02
CA HIS A 20 9.52 4.13 -10.42
C HIS A 20 10.73 4.99 -10.78
N ASP A 21 10.71 6.24 -10.32
CA ASP A 21 11.73 7.24 -10.64
C ASP A 21 13.01 7.07 -9.81
N TYR A 22 12.88 6.62 -8.56
CA TYR A 22 13.96 6.62 -7.58
C TYR A 22 14.20 5.24 -6.95
N LEU A 23 13.99 4.15 -7.71
CA LEU A 23 14.25 2.80 -7.23
C LEU A 23 15.70 2.63 -6.74
N ASP A 24 16.67 3.09 -7.53
CA ASP A 24 18.10 3.01 -7.20
C ASP A 24 18.40 3.77 -5.88
N PRO A 25 18.11 5.09 -5.77
CA PRO A 25 18.26 5.83 -4.52
C PRO A 25 17.50 5.21 -3.32
N CYS A 26 16.32 4.62 -3.54
CA CYS A 26 15.56 3.92 -2.50
C CYS A 26 16.31 2.69 -1.96
N ILE A 27 16.82 1.83 -2.85
CA ILE A 27 17.57 0.64 -2.44
C ILE A 27 18.90 1.03 -1.79
N ALA A 28 19.58 2.06 -2.31
CA ALA A 28 20.79 2.61 -1.70
C ALA A 28 20.56 3.10 -0.27
N LEU A 29 19.44 3.81 -0.03
CA LEU A 29 19.09 4.37 1.27
C LEU A 29 18.76 3.28 2.30
N PHE A 30 17.86 2.37 1.93
CA PHE A 30 17.28 1.43 2.89
C PHE A 30 18.01 0.10 3.00
N TRP A 31 18.65 -0.34 1.92
CA TRP A 31 19.35 -1.62 1.88
C TRP A 31 20.71 -1.49 1.18
N PRO A 32 21.65 -0.69 1.72
CA PRO A 32 22.94 -0.41 1.09
C PRO A 32 23.77 -1.67 0.82
N GLN A 33 23.59 -2.72 1.61
CA GLN A 33 24.24 -4.02 1.39
C GLN A 33 23.68 -4.72 0.15
N LEU A 34 22.36 -4.69 -0.03
CA LEU A 34 21.69 -5.22 -1.22
C LEU A 34 22.04 -4.41 -2.47
N HIS A 35 22.07 -3.08 -2.34
CA HIS A 35 22.42 -2.16 -3.42
C HIS A 35 23.74 -2.52 -4.11
N ARG A 36 24.77 -2.89 -3.33
CA ARG A 36 26.10 -3.29 -3.84
C ARG A 36 26.09 -4.50 -4.80
N HIS A 37 25.06 -5.33 -4.73
CA HIS A 37 24.92 -6.50 -5.59
C HIS A 37 24.20 -6.18 -6.91
N ILE A 38 23.55 -5.01 -7.04
CA ILE A 38 22.72 -4.64 -8.19
C ILE A 38 23.49 -3.66 -9.09
N ASP A 39 23.47 -3.92 -10.39
CA ASP A 39 24.07 -3.03 -11.40
C ASP A 39 23.04 -2.01 -11.92
N PHE A 40 22.89 -0.90 -11.20
CA PHE A 40 21.95 0.17 -11.57
C PHE A 40 22.39 1.00 -12.79
N ARG A 41 23.56 0.73 -13.39
CA ARG A 41 23.88 1.26 -14.73
C ARG A 41 22.97 0.65 -15.80
N GLN A 42 22.36 -0.50 -15.52
CA GLN A 42 21.33 -1.10 -16.35
C GLN A 42 19.96 -0.71 -15.82
N ALA A 43 19.13 -0.17 -16.71
CA ALA A 43 17.80 0.30 -16.35
C ALA A 43 16.95 -0.85 -15.78
N PRO A 44 16.30 -0.65 -14.62
CA PRO A 44 15.33 -1.61 -14.08
C PRO A 44 14.17 -1.85 -15.05
N VAL A 45 13.70 -3.10 -15.13
CA VAL A 45 12.51 -3.45 -15.94
C VAL A 45 11.33 -3.73 -15.00
N PHE A 46 10.36 -2.85 -14.98
CA PHE A 46 9.15 -2.99 -14.16
C PHE A 46 8.14 -3.96 -14.80
N LEU A 47 7.68 -4.93 -14.00
CA LEU A 47 6.84 -6.05 -14.45
C LEU A 47 5.41 -5.94 -13.86
N ASP A 48 4.80 -4.75 -13.94
CA ASP A 48 3.50 -4.46 -13.31
C ASP A 48 2.37 -5.41 -13.79
N LYS A 49 2.32 -5.72 -15.09
CA LYS A 49 1.32 -6.64 -15.66
C LYS A 49 1.47 -8.07 -15.14
N GLU A 50 2.71 -8.51 -14.99
CA GLU A 50 3.01 -9.84 -14.48
C GLU A 50 2.64 -9.94 -13.00
N LEU A 51 2.98 -8.93 -12.21
CA LEU A 51 2.60 -8.87 -10.81
C LEU A 51 1.08 -8.91 -10.61
N GLN A 52 0.31 -8.26 -11.49
CA GLN A 52 -1.15 -8.35 -11.49
C GLN A 52 -1.64 -9.78 -11.76
N SER A 53 -1.02 -10.50 -12.70
CA SER A 53 -1.35 -11.90 -12.98
C SER A 53 -1.02 -12.84 -11.80
N VAL A 54 0.05 -12.53 -11.06
CA VAL A 54 0.49 -13.28 -9.88
C VAL A 54 -0.36 -12.94 -8.65
N GLY A 55 -0.91 -11.73 -8.54
CA GLY A 55 -1.62 -11.21 -7.36
C GLY A 55 -3.02 -11.78 -7.10
N GLY A 56 -3.61 -12.51 -8.05
CA GLY A 56 -4.88 -13.27 -7.93
C GLY A 56 -5.98 -12.64 -7.05
N ALA A 57 -6.93 -11.92 -7.66
CA ALA A 57 -8.32 -11.62 -7.25
C ALA A 57 -8.73 -11.49 -5.74
N ARG A 58 -7.81 -11.20 -4.81
CA ARG A 58 -8.14 -10.89 -3.41
C ARG A 58 -7.53 -9.55 -3.02
N ARG A 59 -8.13 -8.46 -3.52
CA ARG A 59 -7.90 -7.10 -3.01
C ARG A 59 -9.15 -6.63 -2.29
N ARG A 60 -9.27 -6.95 -0.99
CA ARG A 60 -10.26 -6.28 -0.12
C ARG A 60 -9.64 -4.99 0.40
N GLY A 61 -10.12 -3.84 -0.08
CA GLY A 61 -10.11 -2.54 0.60
C GLY A 61 -8.79 -1.94 1.09
N ARG A 62 -7.62 -2.52 0.75
CA ARG A 62 -6.31 -2.05 1.25
C ARG A 62 -5.53 -1.32 0.17
N ARG A 63 -4.92 -0.21 0.58
CA ARG A 63 -3.97 0.59 -0.19
C ARG A 63 -2.59 -0.06 -0.13
N LEU A 64 -2.36 -0.97 -1.06
CA LEU A 64 -1.17 -1.81 -1.17
C LEU A 64 -0.46 -1.53 -2.47
N LEU A 65 0.84 -1.35 -2.38
CA LEU A 65 1.66 -0.99 -3.51
C LEU A 65 2.79 -1.99 -3.65
N ASP A 66 2.58 -2.92 -4.56
CA ASP A 66 3.56 -3.93 -4.89
C ASP A 66 4.24 -3.52 -6.20
N LYS A 67 5.57 -3.64 -6.24
CA LYS A 67 6.39 -3.48 -7.44
C LYS A 67 7.19 -4.75 -7.67
N LEU A 68 7.11 -5.30 -8.87
CA LEU A 68 7.96 -6.39 -9.33
C LEU A 68 8.92 -5.82 -10.35
N VAL A 69 10.22 -6.01 -10.12
CA VAL A 69 11.27 -5.40 -10.93
C VAL A 69 12.28 -6.46 -11.30
N ARG A 70 12.59 -6.57 -12.59
CA ARG A 70 13.75 -7.34 -13.05
C ARG A 70 14.97 -6.43 -13.06
N LEU A 71 16.03 -6.91 -12.43
CA LEU A 71 17.29 -6.21 -12.25
C LEU A 71 18.45 -7.07 -12.76
N ARG A 72 19.55 -6.40 -13.12
CA ARG A 72 20.84 -7.07 -13.35
C ARG A 72 21.66 -7.00 -12.07
N LEU A 73 22.29 -8.11 -11.71
CA LEU A 73 23.28 -8.16 -10.65
C LEU A 73 24.68 -7.84 -11.20
N SER A 74 25.57 -7.39 -10.32
CA SER A 74 26.96 -7.04 -10.66
C SER A 74 27.77 -8.22 -11.20
N ASP A 75 27.36 -9.46 -10.90
CA ASP A 75 27.94 -10.70 -11.45
C ASP A 75 27.40 -11.06 -12.84
N GLY A 76 26.51 -10.24 -13.40
CA GLY A 76 25.85 -10.48 -14.67
C GLY A 76 24.69 -11.47 -14.60
N ALA A 77 24.24 -11.92 -13.43
CA ALA A 77 23.00 -12.68 -13.32
C ALA A 77 21.77 -11.76 -13.41
N GLN A 78 20.61 -12.34 -13.77
CA GLN A 78 19.32 -11.67 -13.63
C GLN A 78 18.67 -12.05 -12.31
N THR A 79 17.88 -11.12 -11.78
CA THR A 79 17.11 -11.32 -10.56
C THR A 79 15.79 -10.58 -10.64
N LEU A 80 14.80 -11.10 -9.93
CA LEU A 80 13.56 -10.41 -9.63
C LEU A 80 13.64 -9.82 -8.23
N LEU A 81 13.17 -8.58 -8.08
CA LEU A 81 12.92 -7.92 -6.80
C LEU A 81 11.42 -7.66 -6.69
N LEU A 82 10.79 -8.28 -5.69
CA LEU A 82 9.47 -7.87 -5.24
C LEU A 82 9.64 -6.88 -4.09
N LEU A 83 9.22 -5.63 -4.31
CA LEU A 83 9.14 -4.60 -3.30
C LEU A 83 7.69 -4.40 -2.89
N HIS A 84 7.42 -4.62 -1.60
CA HIS A 84 6.09 -4.50 -1.01
C HIS A 84 5.99 -3.23 -0.17
N LEU A 85 5.05 -2.35 -0.47
CA LEU A 85 4.82 -1.15 0.31
C LEU A 85 3.42 -1.18 0.93
N GLU A 86 3.37 -1.05 2.25
CA GLU A 86 2.12 -0.94 3.01
C GLU A 86 2.01 0.46 3.63
N ILE A 87 1.04 1.22 3.11
CA ILE A 87 0.85 2.63 3.45
C ILE A 87 -0.04 2.81 4.71
N GLN A 88 -0.75 1.76 5.13
CA GLN A 88 -1.72 1.82 6.23
C GLN A 88 -1.06 1.56 7.60
N ALA A 89 -1.67 2.11 8.66
CA ALA A 89 -1.10 2.09 10.01
C ALA A 89 -1.10 0.70 10.69
N ARG A 90 -1.89 -0.25 10.19
CA ARG A 90 -2.03 -1.58 10.79
C ARG A 90 -1.55 -2.64 9.82
N VAL A 91 -0.37 -3.19 10.10
CA VAL A 91 0.08 -4.44 9.47
C VAL A 91 -0.85 -5.54 9.98
N THR A 92 -1.54 -6.20 9.07
CA THR A 92 -2.43 -7.30 9.39
C THR A 92 -1.66 -8.62 9.46
N ALA A 93 -2.23 -9.61 10.16
CA ALA A 93 -1.61 -10.93 10.33
C ALA A 93 -1.29 -11.64 9.00
N ASP A 94 -1.92 -11.22 7.90
CA ASP A 94 -1.73 -11.76 6.55
C ASP A 94 -0.56 -11.10 5.76
N PHE A 95 0.14 -10.10 6.29
CA PHE A 95 1.25 -9.46 5.58
C PHE A 95 2.37 -10.46 5.24
N GLY A 96 2.82 -11.23 6.24
CA GLY A 96 3.84 -12.26 6.05
C GLY A 96 3.34 -13.39 5.12
N GLU A 97 2.08 -13.78 5.28
CA GLU A 97 1.45 -14.79 4.42
C GLU A 97 1.40 -14.32 2.95
N ARG A 98 1.10 -13.05 2.69
CA ARG A 98 1.13 -12.48 1.34
C ARG A 98 2.52 -12.49 0.73
N MET A 99 3.54 -12.13 1.52
CA MET A 99 4.93 -12.22 1.06
C MET A 99 5.30 -13.66 0.68
N PHE A 100 4.82 -14.65 1.45
CA PHE A 100 4.97 -16.07 1.12
C PHE A 100 4.19 -16.50 -0.13
N VAL A 101 2.93 -16.11 -0.27
CA VAL A 101 2.13 -16.42 -1.47
C VAL A 101 2.79 -15.82 -2.72
N TYR A 102 3.28 -14.59 -2.64
CA TYR A 102 4.05 -14.00 -3.74
C TYR A 102 5.34 -14.77 -4.01
N HIS A 103 6.07 -15.17 -2.96
CA HIS A 103 7.30 -15.95 -3.10
C HIS A 103 7.04 -17.23 -3.90
N TYR A 104 6.07 -18.03 -3.46
CA TYR A 104 5.71 -19.28 -4.09
C TYR A 104 5.31 -19.10 -5.56
N ARG A 105 4.38 -18.17 -5.85
CA ARG A 105 3.89 -17.94 -7.22
C ARG A 105 4.97 -17.40 -8.16
N LEU A 106 5.87 -16.54 -7.67
CA LEU A 106 6.98 -16.03 -8.48
C LEU A 106 8.01 -17.12 -8.76
N ARG A 107 8.30 -17.99 -7.80
CA ARG A 107 9.20 -19.14 -8.00
C ARG A 107 8.61 -20.18 -8.95
N GLU A 108 7.30 -20.40 -8.94
CA GLU A 108 6.62 -21.24 -9.93
C GLU A 108 6.74 -20.67 -11.34
N ARG A 109 6.51 -19.36 -11.49
CA ARG A 109 6.52 -18.69 -12.79
C ARG A 109 7.93 -18.41 -13.33
N HIS A 110 8.90 -18.22 -12.43
CA HIS A 110 10.32 -17.94 -12.74
C HIS A 110 11.23 -18.88 -11.96
N PRO A 111 11.26 -20.19 -12.30
CA PRO A 111 11.98 -21.20 -11.52
C PRO A 111 13.51 -21.01 -11.50
N HIS A 112 14.06 -20.37 -12.53
CA HIS A 112 15.50 -20.19 -12.70
C HIS A 112 16.01 -18.80 -12.28
N ASP A 113 15.12 -17.81 -12.13
CA ASP A 113 15.51 -16.46 -11.73
C ASP A 113 15.76 -16.40 -10.22
N ARG A 114 16.81 -15.68 -9.81
CA ARG A 114 16.98 -15.31 -8.40
C ARG A 114 15.79 -14.43 -7.99
N LEU A 115 15.25 -14.64 -6.79
CA LEU A 115 14.14 -13.85 -6.27
C LEU A 115 14.55 -13.19 -4.96
N MET A 116 14.40 -11.88 -4.90
CA MET A 116 14.56 -11.05 -3.72
C MET A 116 13.22 -10.46 -3.35
N GLN A 117 12.96 -10.33 -2.06
CA GLN A 117 11.73 -9.75 -1.55
C GLN A 117 12.09 -8.78 -0.43
N ALA A 118 11.52 -7.57 -0.47
CA ALA A 118 11.73 -6.56 0.53
C ALA A 118 10.42 -5.80 0.79
N ALA A 119 10.31 -5.17 1.96
CA ALA A 119 9.12 -4.42 2.30
C ALA A 119 9.41 -3.07 2.96
N ILE A 120 8.53 -2.10 2.74
CA ILE A 120 8.54 -0.78 3.38
C ILE A 120 7.16 -0.57 4.01
N LEU A 121 7.15 -0.23 5.29
CA LEU A 121 5.94 0.02 6.08
C LEU A 121 5.95 1.48 6.51
N THR A 122 5.08 2.30 5.94
CA THR A 122 5.17 3.77 6.12
C THR A 122 4.48 4.28 7.38
N ARG A 123 3.51 3.51 7.92
CA ARG A 123 2.71 3.92 9.09
C ARG A 123 2.60 2.89 10.21
N SER A 124 3.24 1.74 10.07
CA SER A 124 3.20 0.69 11.09
C SER A 124 4.17 0.96 12.23
N THR A 125 3.66 0.94 13.46
CA THR A 125 4.44 1.06 14.70
C THR A 125 4.64 -0.28 15.41
N THR A 126 4.08 -1.37 14.89
CA THR A 126 3.89 -2.62 15.64
C THR A 126 5.17 -3.48 15.75
N MET A 127 6.19 -3.25 14.93
CA MET A 127 7.45 -4.00 15.00
C MET A 127 8.66 -3.08 14.88
N VAL A 128 8.92 -2.31 15.94
CA VAL A 128 10.17 -1.55 16.08
C VAL A 128 11.23 -2.52 16.59
N GLY A 129 12.15 -2.99 15.74
CA GLY A 129 13.37 -3.65 16.24
C GLY A 129 14.14 -4.55 15.29
N ALA A 130 13.53 -5.16 14.28
CA ALA A 130 14.24 -6.02 13.34
C ALA A 130 14.11 -5.46 11.92
N GLY A 131 15.23 -5.17 11.26
CA GLY A 131 15.25 -4.86 9.81
C GLY A 131 14.83 -6.03 8.92
N PHE A 132 14.21 -7.06 9.52
CA PHE A 132 13.70 -8.27 8.90
C PHE A 132 12.36 -8.63 9.56
N SER A 133 11.44 -9.13 8.74
CA SER A 133 10.20 -9.77 9.18
C SER A 133 10.24 -11.25 8.81
N THR A 134 9.46 -12.04 9.53
CA THR A 134 9.41 -13.49 9.35
C THR A 134 7.94 -13.94 9.26
N TYR A 135 7.61 -14.64 8.18
CA TYR A 135 6.42 -15.46 8.10
C TYR A 135 6.75 -16.88 8.53
N ARG A 136 5.96 -17.44 9.44
CA ARG A 136 6.12 -18.81 9.91
C ARG A 136 4.81 -19.58 9.74
N TYR A 137 4.88 -20.72 9.09
CA TYR A 137 3.80 -21.68 8.99
C TYR A 137 4.12 -22.90 9.87
N LEU A 138 3.29 -23.10 10.90
CA LEU A 138 3.36 -24.21 11.85
C LEU A 138 1.99 -24.88 11.89
N PRO A 139 1.83 -26.08 11.29
CA PRO A 139 0.55 -26.82 11.35
C PRO A 139 0.15 -27.19 12.78
N PHE A 140 1.14 -27.48 13.63
CA PHE A 140 0.97 -27.81 15.05
C PHE A 140 2.02 -27.08 15.88
N ASP A 141 1.62 -26.58 17.06
CA ASP A 141 2.48 -25.80 17.96
C ASP A 141 3.58 -26.66 18.64
N ASP A 142 3.40 -27.98 18.68
CA ASP A 142 4.32 -28.94 19.28
C ASP A 142 5.51 -29.31 18.38
N GLY A 143 5.56 -28.77 17.16
CA GLY A 143 6.62 -29.04 16.19
C GLY A 143 6.63 -30.47 15.64
N SER A 144 5.55 -31.23 15.84
CA SER A 144 5.45 -32.63 15.41
C SER A 144 5.35 -32.81 13.88
N ALA A 145 5.10 -31.73 13.14
CA ALA A 145 5.03 -31.71 11.67
C ALA A 145 6.10 -30.81 11.05
N GLY A 146 6.25 -30.92 9.72
CA GLY A 146 7.09 -30.01 8.94
C GLY A 146 6.62 -28.55 9.06
N SER A 147 7.58 -27.64 9.17
CA SER A 147 7.33 -26.20 9.25
C SER A 147 8.00 -25.45 8.10
N LEU A 148 7.53 -24.22 7.85
CA LEU A 148 8.13 -23.31 6.88
C LEU A 148 8.36 -21.96 7.51
N GLU A 149 9.55 -21.40 7.29
CA GLU A 149 9.89 -20.04 7.69
C GLU A 149 10.41 -19.27 6.48
N LEU A 150 9.79 -18.12 6.20
CA LEU A 150 10.24 -17.16 5.20
C LEU A 150 10.66 -15.87 5.92
N ARG A 151 11.94 -15.52 5.79
CA ARG A 151 12.51 -14.29 6.34
C ARG A 151 12.86 -13.31 5.22
N PHE A 152 12.47 -12.05 5.38
CA PHE A 152 12.71 -11.01 4.37
C PHE A 152 13.00 -9.64 5.02
N PRO A 153 13.83 -8.80 4.39
CA PRO A 153 14.13 -7.46 4.90
C PRO A 153 12.91 -6.54 4.88
N VAL A 154 12.76 -5.73 5.94
CA VAL A 154 11.66 -4.77 6.08
C VAL A 154 12.17 -3.45 6.66
N VAL A 155 11.66 -2.35 6.12
CA VAL A 155 11.87 -0.99 6.64
C VAL A 155 10.60 -0.55 7.33
N HIS A 156 10.72 -0.24 8.62
CA HIS A 156 9.66 0.43 9.38
C HIS A 156 9.94 1.93 9.40
N LEU A 157 9.37 2.66 8.43
CA LEU A 157 9.71 4.08 8.26
C LEU A 157 9.45 4.92 9.53
N PRO A 158 8.37 4.73 10.32
CA PRO A 158 8.17 5.49 11.56
C PRO A 158 9.32 5.36 12.58
N ALA A 159 10.10 4.27 12.55
CA ALA A 159 11.26 4.10 13.42
C ALA A 159 12.42 5.06 13.06
N TRP A 160 12.41 5.62 11.84
CA TRP A 160 13.42 6.57 11.35
C TRP A 160 13.12 8.03 11.76
N VAL A 161 12.13 8.26 12.63
CA VAL A 161 11.80 9.62 13.10
C VAL A 161 12.99 10.31 13.78
N HIS A 162 13.84 9.55 14.47
CA HIS A 162 15.06 10.05 15.11
C HIS A 162 16.22 10.25 14.12
N GLU A 163 16.18 9.58 12.97
CA GLU A 163 17.18 9.68 11.90
C GLU A 163 16.93 10.87 10.95
N ARG A 164 15.93 11.71 11.21
CA ARG A 164 15.61 12.87 10.36
C ARG A 164 16.80 13.79 10.06
N PRO A 165 17.72 14.10 11.00
CA PRO A 165 18.90 14.90 10.69
C PRO A 165 19.82 14.17 9.69
N ALA A 166 20.05 12.88 9.88
CA ALA A 166 20.86 12.06 8.98
C ALA A 166 20.22 11.96 7.59
N LEU A 167 18.90 11.73 7.52
CA LEU A 167 18.14 11.73 6.26
C LEU A 167 18.20 13.09 5.54
N ALA A 168 18.22 14.20 6.27
CA ALA A 168 18.34 15.53 5.67
C ALA A 168 19.73 15.79 5.07
N GLU A 169 20.79 15.25 5.68
CA GLU A 169 22.13 15.29 5.09
C GLU A 169 22.25 14.34 3.90
N GLU A 170 21.72 13.12 4.02
CA GLU A 170 21.69 12.13 2.94
C GLU A 170 20.91 12.64 1.72
N ALA A 171 19.84 13.42 1.95
CA ALA A 171 19.06 14.02 0.89
C ALA A 171 19.90 14.86 -0.08
N ARG A 172 21.01 15.47 0.34
CA ARG A 172 21.90 16.21 -0.58
C ARG A 172 22.39 15.37 -1.76
N HIS A 173 22.48 14.05 -1.59
CA HIS A 173 23.00 13.11 -2.58
C HIS A 173 21.98 12.03 -2.98
N ASN A 174 20.89 11.89 -2.22
CA ASN A 174 19.88 10.86 -2.41
C ASN A 174 18.46 11.48 -2.43
N PRO A 175 17.84 11.67 -3.62
CA PRO A 175 16.51 12.28 -3.72
C PRO A 175 15.41 11.49 -2.99
N PHE A 176 15.60 10.17 -2.78
CA PHE A 176 14.62 9.36 -2.05
C PHE A 176 14.60 9.62 -0.55
N ALA A 177 15.67 10.19 0.02
CA ALA A 177 15.64 10.63 1.41
C ALA A 177 14.62 11.77 1.62
N VAL A 178 14.36 12.60 0.60
CA VAL A 178 13.29 13.60 0.63
C VAL A 178 11.91 12.94 0.71
N VAL A 179 11.69 11.88 -0.08
CA VAL A 179 10.45 11.08 -0.05
C VAL A 179 10.23 10.52 1.36
N ALA A 180 11.27 9.91 1.95
CA ALA A 180 11.24 9.41 3.33
C ALA A 180 10.94 10.52 4.36
N LEU A 181 11.55 11.69 4.22
CA LEU A 181 11.32 12.84 5.11
C LEU A 181 9.89 13.39 5.00
N ALA A 182 9.33 13.49 3.79
CA ALA A 182 7.97 13.95 3.56
C ALA A 182 6.94 13.01 4.22
N GLU A 183 7.17 11.71 4.11
CA GLU A 183 6.34 10.66 4.72
C GLU A 183 6.42 10.67 6.24
N LEU A 184 7.63 10.77 6.79
CA LEU A 184 7.83 10.95 8.22
C LEU A 184 7.12 12.20 8.74
N ALA A 185 7.18 13.31 7.99
CA ALA A 185 6.50 14.55 8.34
C ALA A 185 4.98 14.38 8.33
N ALA A 186 4.42 13.76 7.28
CA ALA A 186 2.99 13.51 7.19
C ALA A 186 2.46 12.59 8.29
N GLY A 187 3.22 11.54 8.65
CA GLY A 187 2.86 10.62 9.75
C GLY A 187 2.94 11.25 11.14
N SER A 188 3.78 12.28 11.30
CA SER A 188 3.97 12.97 12.59
C SER A 188 3.11 14.23 12.76
N ALA A 189 2.58 14.78 11.68
CA ALA A 189 1.77 16.00 11.74
C ALA A 189 0.54 15.81 12.63
N ARG A 190 0.28 16.78 13.51
CA ARG A 190 -0.87 16.82 14.42
C ARG A 190 -1.84 17.94 14.07
N SER A 191 -1.38 18.93 13.30
CA SER A 191 -2.18 20.05 12.83
C SER A 191 -1.94 20.37 11.35
N PRO A 192 -2.84 21.11 10.70
CA PRO A 192 -2.57 21.72 9.38
C PRO A 192 -1.34 22.61 9.37
N GLN A 193 -1.00 23.24 10.51
CA GLN A 193 0.18 24.09 10.62
C GLN A 193 1.49 23.29 10.58
N ASP A 194 1.51 22.09 11.16
CA ASP A 194 2.69 21.21 11.10
C ASP A 194 2.98 20.75 9.66
N ARG A 195 1.90 20.47 8.90
CA ARG A 195 2.01 20.12 7.47
C ARG A 195 2.57 21.28 6.67
N TYR A 196 2.05 22.49 6.89
CA TYR A 196 2.55 23.71 6.25
C TYR A 196 4.04 23.95 6.54
N ALA A 197 4.42 23.92 7.82
CA ALA A 197 5.81 24.14 8.23
C ALA A 197 6.76 23.09 7.62
N SER A 198 6.34 21.82 7.62
CA SER A 198 7.12 20.73 7.04
C SER A 198 7.24 20.85 5.53
N LYS A 199 6.14 21.19 4.83
CA LYS A 199 6.12 21.37 3.38
C LYS A 199 7.05 22.50 2.97
N LEU A 200 6.98 23.65 3.65
CA LEU A 200 7.87 24.77 3.39
C LEU A 200 9.34 24.39 3.61
N LYS A 201 9.65 23.68 4.70
CA LYS A 201 11.01 23.21 5.00
C LYS A 201 11.55 22.30 3.90
N LEU A 202 10.76 21.32 3.45
CA LEU A 202 11.17 20.36 2.43
C LEU A 202 11.33 21.03 1.06
N VAL A 203 10.45 21.97 0.72
CA VAL A 203 10.57 22.73 -0.53
C VAL A 203 11.81 23.61 -0.53
N ARG A 204 12.10 24.34 0.57
CA ARG A 204 13.38 25.07 0.70
C ARG A 204 14.59 24.15 0.49
N MET A 205 14.53 22.94 1.05
CA MET A 205 15.58 21.95 0.91
C MET A 205 15.79 21.52 -0.55
N LEU A 206 14.73 21.37 -1.36
CA LEU A 206 14.86 21.04 -2.79
C LEU A 206 15.69 22.07 -3.56
N TYR A 207 15.44 23.36 -3.32
CA TYR A 207 16.15 24.45 -3.99
C TYR A 207 17.58 24.62 -3.45
N ALA A 208 17.79 24.35 -2.16
CA ALA A 208 19.11 24.44 -1.55
C ALA A 208 20.08 23.32 -1.99
N TYR A 209 19.58 22.14 -2.34
CA TYR A 209 20.41 20.97 -2.62
C TYR A 209 20.81 20.81 -4.09
N GLY A 210 20.46 21.78 -4.95
CA GLY A 210 20.97 21.84 -6.32
C GLY A 210 20.51 20.68 -7.21
N TYR A 211 19.37 20.06 -6.91
CA TYR A 211 18.79 19.03 -7.76
C TYR A 211 18.53 19.53 -9.18
N ALA A 212 18.51 18.62 -10.14
CA ALA A 212 18.05 18.92 -11.49
C ALA A 212 16.58 19.35 -11.47
N GLY A 213 16.18 20.22 -12.39
CA GLY A 213 14.83 20.77 -12.41
C GLY A 213 13.72 19.72 -12.50
N ASP A 214 13.98 18.60 -13.19
CA ASP A 214 13.03 17.48 -13.25
C ASP A 214 12.86 16.78 -11.90
N ASP A 215 13.95 16.59 -11.14
CA ASP A 215 13.89 16.02 -9.80
C ASP A 215 13.18 16.97 -8.84
N VAL A 216 13.45 18.29 -8.92
CA VAL A 216 12.71 19.30 -8.14
C VAL A 216 11.21 19.20 -8.41
N ARG A 217 10.80 19.12 -9.68
CA ARG A 217 9.38 18.98 -10.06
C ARG A 217 8.74 17.69 -9.53
N ARG A 218 9.41 16.56 -9.70
CA ARG A 218 8.92 15.24 -9.23
C ARG A 218 8.81 15.20 -7.71
N LEU A 219 9.86 15.61 -6.99
CA LEU A 219 9.88 15.64 -5.53
C LEU A 219 8.88 16.66 -4.97
N PHE A 220 8.75 17.83 -5.60
CA PHE A 220 7.72 18.80 -5.22
C PHE A 220 6.33 18.20 -5.36
N THR A 221 6.03 17.54 -6.48
CA THR A 221 4.71 16.89 -6.71
C THR A 221 4.42 15.84 -5.63
N PHE A 222 5.44 15.07 -5.24
CA PHE A 222 5.33 14.11 -4.13
C PHE A 222 5.02 14.82 -2.79
N ILE A 223 5.83 15.83 -2.43
CA ILE A 223 5.68 16.62 -1.19
C ILE A 223 4.30 17.28 -1.13
N ASP A 224 3.88 17.93 -2.23
CA ASP A 224 2.63 18.67 -2.35
C ASP A 224 1.43 17.79 -2.04
N GLY A 225 1.47 16.56 -2.52
CA GLY A 225 0.42 15.58 -2.34
C GLY A 225 0.40 14.87 -0.99
N VAL A 226 1.57 14.59 -0.40
CA VAL A 226 1.67 13.94 0.91
C VAL A 226 1.40 14.93 2.04
N LEU A 227 1.81 16.19 1.88
CA LEU A 227 1.59 17.30 2.82
C LEU A 227 0.52 18.27 2.29
N ALA A 228 -0.69 17.74 2.06
CA ALA A 228 -1.82 18.54 1.63
C ALA A 228 -2.10 19.72 2.58
N LEU A 229 -2.22 20.91 2.01
CA LEU A 229 -2.53 22.15 2.73
C LEU A 229 -4.04 22.43 2.68
N THR A 230 -4.51 23.24 3.61
CA THR A 230 -5.88 23.77 3.52
C THR A 230 -5.96 24.89 2.48
N PRO A 231 -7.13 25.15 1.88
CA PRO A 231 -7.30 26.23 0.91
C PRO A 231 -6.87 27.61 1.42
N GLN A 232 -6.96 27.84 2.74
CA GLN A 232 -6.56 29.10 3.37
C GLN A 232 -5.04 29.24 3.49
N GLN A 233 -4.29 28.13 3.54
CA GLN A 233 -2.82 28.13 3.63
C GLN A 233 -2.15 28.24 2.25
N GLU A 234 -2.85 27.86 1.18
CA GLU A 234 -2.33 27.88 -0.20
C GLU A 234 -1.76 29.25 -0.64
N PRO A 235 -2.44 30.40 -0.45
CA PRO A 235 -1.89 31.69 -0.86
C PRO A 235 -0.57 32.03 -0.16
N ALA A 236 -0.49 31.76 1.15
CA ALA A 236 0.72 32.00 1.93
C ALA A 236 1.87 31.09 1.48
N PHE A 237 1.58 29.83 1.16
CA PHE A 237 2.56 28.89 0.63
C PHE A 237 3.10 29.33 -0.73
N LEU A 238 2.22 29.79 -1.64
CA LEU A 238 2.62 30.26 -2.96
C LEU A 238 3.50 31.51 -2.91
N ALA A 239 3.22 32.45 -1.99
CA ALA A 239 4.09 33.60 -1.75
C ALA A 239 5.47 33.16 -1.25
N ALA A 240 5.50 32.28 -0.24
CA ALA A 240 6.77 31.76 0.29
C ALA A 240 7.56 30.96 -0.76
N LEU A 241 6.90 30.22 -1.64
CA LEU A 241 7.55 29.54 -2.77
C LEU A 241 8.17 30.54 -3.75
N ALA A 242 7.47 31.61 -4.09
CA ALA A 242 8.02 32.64 -4.97
C ALA A 242 9.24 33.33 -4.36
N ASP A 243 9.25 33.55 -3.04
CA ASP A 243 10.42 34.08 -2.33
C ASP A 243 11.61 33.11 -2.44
N ILE A 244 11.38 31.80 -2.26
CA ILE A 244 12.42 30.75 -2.43
C ILE A 244 12.96 30.75 -3.86
N GLU A 245 12.08 30.76 -4.86
CA GLU A 245 12.48 30.81 -6.28
C GLU A 245 13.30 32.08 -6.58
N GLY A 246 12.95 33.21 -5.96
CA GLY A 246 13.70 34.47 -6.04
C GLY A 246 15.08 34.41 -5.37
N GLU A 247 15.17 33.85 -4.16
CA GLU A 247 16.43 33.62 -3.43
C GLU A 247 17.42 32.79 -4.26
N HIS A 248 16.92 31.79 -4.99
CA HIS A 248 17.72 30.88 -5.81
C HIS A 248 17.82 31.29 -7.30
N GLN A 249 17.16 32.38 -7.70
CA GLN A 249 17.10 32.89 -9.08
C GLN A 249 16.64 31.86 -10.13
N VAL A 250 15.79 30.92 -9.74
CA VAL A 250 15.26 29.87 -10.62
C VAL A 250 13.85 29.49 -10.23
N ALA A 251 12.97 29.37 -11.22
CA ALA A 251 11.60 28.90 -11.05
C ALA A 251 11.46 27.54 -11.73
N TYR A 252 11.59 26.46 -10.95
CA TYR A 252 11.42 25.11 -11.48
C TYR A 252 9.96 24.73 -11.69
N ILE A 253 9.05 25.45 -11.04
CA ILE A 253 7.62 25.14 -11.00
C ILE A 253 6.85 26.33 -11.56
N THR A 254 6.53 26.28 -12.85
CA THR A 254 5.81 27.37 -13.52
C THR A 254 4.42 27.57 -12.92
N SER A 255 3.85 28.76 -13.08
CA SER A 255 2.46 29.03 -12.68
C SER A 255 1.44 28.10 -13.37
N VAL A 256 1.74 27.69 -14.60
CA VAL A 256 0.95 26.73 -15.38
C VAL A 256 1.08 25.32 -14.81
N GLU A 257 2.29 24.86 -14.50
CA GLU A 257 2.49 23.58 -13.81
C GLU A 257 1.83 23.58 -12.43
N ARG A 258 1.90 24.69 -11.68
CA ARG A 258 1.18 24.83 -10.39
C ARG A 258 -0.33 24.68 -10.55
N ALA A 259 -0.92 25.28 -11.59
CA ALA A 259 -2.34 25.13 -11.88
C ALA A 259 -2.68 23.71 -12.37
N GLY A 260 -1.81 23.12 -13.21
CA GLY A 260 -1.93 21.77 -13.74
C GLY A 260 -1.83 20.69 -12.67
N ILE A 261 -0.84 20.78 -11.77
CA ILE A 261 -0.66 19.89 -10.63
C ILE A 261 -1.89 19.97 -9.72
N ARG A 262 -2.37 21.17 -9.38
CA ARG A 262 -3.58 21.34 -8.54
C ARG A 262 -4.83 20.75 -9.21
N LYS A 263 -5.03 21.02 -10.50
CA LYS A 263 -6.19 20.51 -11.25
C LYS A 263 -6.12 18.99 -11.43
N GLY A 264 -4.97 18.46 -11.81
CA GLY A 264 -4.73 17.02 -11.96
C GLY A 264 -4.90 16.29 -10.64
N LEU A 265 -4.40 16.87 -9.54
CA LEU A 265 -4.63 16.34 -8.21
C LEU A 265 -6.12 16.33 -7.88
N ALA A 266 -6.80 17.48 -7.98
CA ALA A 266 -8.24 17.59 -7.70
C ALA A 266 -9.08 16.59 -8.53
N GLN A 267 -8.77 16.43 -9.82
CA GLN A 267 -9.40 15.45 -10.69
C GLN A 267 -9.11 14.01 -10.26
N GLY A 268 -7.87 13.70 -9.88
CA GLY A 268 -7.51 12.39 -9.32
C GLY A 268 -8.23 12.08 -8.00
N ILE A 269 -8.45 13.09 -7.14
CA ILE A 269 -9.27 12.96 -5.93
C ILE A 269 -10.70 12.60 -6.31
N GLU A 270 -11.30 13.38 -7.21
CA GLU A 270 -12.68 13.20 -7.67
C GLU A 270 -12.88 11.79 -8.25
N GLN A 271 -12.01 11.39 -9.19
CA GLN A 271 -12.03 10.08 -9.83
C GLN A 271 -11.80 8.95 -8.83
N GLY A 272 -10.82 9.08 -7.93
CA GLY A 272 -10.57 8.10 -6.89
C GLY A 272 -11.73 7.96 -5.90
N ARG A 273 -12.42 9.06 -5.59
CA ARG A 273 -13.61 9.06 -4.73
C ARG A 273 -14.80 8.40 -5.42
N GLU A 274 -14.98 8.64 -6.71
CA GLU A 274 -16.03 8.04 -7.51
C GLU A 274 -15.82 6.52 -7.65
N GLN A 275 -14.60 6.10 -8.03
CA GLN A 275 -14.23 4.68 -8.07
C GLN A 275 -14.35 4.01 -6.70
N GLY A 276 -13.91 4.67 -5.63
CA GLY A 276 -14.05 4.17 -4.26
C GLY A 276 -15.52 4.00 -3.85
N ARG A 277 -16.38 4.94 -4.25
CA ARG A 277 -17.83 4.88 -4.00
C ARG A 277 -18.47 3.72 -4.76
N GLU A 278 -18.12 3.54 -6.03
CA GLU A 278 -18.62 2.42 -6.85
C GLU A 278 -18.20 1.07 -6.27
N GLN A 279 -16.92 0.89 -5.95
CA GLN A 279 -16.43 -0.34 -5.33
C GLN A 279 -17.05 -0.59 -3.96
N GLY A 280 -17.25 0.46 -3.15
CA GLY A 280 -17.94 0.37 -1.86
C GLY A 280 -19.40 -0.05 -2.01
N LEU A 281 -20.10 0.48 -3.02
CA LEU A 281 -21.47 0.12 -3.33
C LEU A 281 -21.58 -1.33 -3.80
N GLU A 282 -20.71 -1.77 -4.71
CA GLU A 282 -20.67 -3.16 -5.17
C GLU A 282 -20.41 -4.14 -4.03
N GLN A 283 -19.44 -3.84 -3.16
CA GLN A 283 -19.14 -4.67 -1.99
C GLN A 283 -20.30 -4.70 -0.99
N GLY A 284 -20.97 -3.57 -0.77
CA GLY A 284 -22.14 -3.46 0.09
C GLY A 284 -23.34 -4.25 -0.45
N LEU A 285 -23.61 -4.16 -1.75
CA LEU A 285 -24.66 -4.94 -2.41
C LEU A 285 -24.36 -6.44 -2.37
N ALA A 286 -23.11 -6.84 -2.60
CA ALA A 286 -22.71 -8.24 -2.52
C ALA A 286 -22.87 -8.81 -1.10
N HIS A 287 -22.43 -8.07 -0.06
CA HIS A 287 -22.65 -8.48 1.33
C HIS A 287 -24.14 -8.51 1.68
N GLY A 288 -24.90 -7.48 1.32
CA GLY A 288 -26.34 -7.41 1.59
C GLY A 288 -27.13 -8.55 0.94
N ARG A 289 -26.73 -8.98 -0.26
CA ARG A 289 -27.34 -10.13 -0.93
C ARG A 289 -27.10 -11.44 -0.17
N VAL A 290 -25.86 -11.68 0.27
CA VAL A 290 -25.53 -12.89 1.04
C VAL A 290 -26.26 -12.90 2.38
N GLU A 291 -26.26 -11.78 3.09
CA GLU A 291 -26.97 -11.66 4.37
C GLU A 291 -28.48 -11.87 4.21
N GLY A 292 -29.07 -11.29 3.17
CA GLY A 292 -30.48 -11.52 2.82
C GLY A 292 -30.77 -12.99 2.50
N MET A 293 -29.87 -13.68 1.78
CA MET A 293 -30.00 -15.12 1.52
C MET A 293 -29.91 -15.96 2.80
N ARG A 294 -29.04 -15.60 3.76
CA ARG A 294 -28.96 -16.27 5.06
C ARG A 294 -30.26 -16.13 5.84
N GLN A 295 -30.75 -14.90 5.99
CA GLN A 295 -31.99 -14.61 6.70
C GLN A 295 -33.17 -15.35 6.07
N LEU A 296 -33.29 -15.30 4.75
CA LEU A 296 -34.35 -15.99 4.02
C LEU A 296 -34.25 -17.51 4.20
N LEU A 297 -33.05 -18.10 4.14
CA LEU A 297 -32.89 -19.54 4.35
C LEU A 297 -33.26 -19.95 5.77
N LEU A 298 -32.85 -19.18 6.80
CA LEU A 298 -33.24 -19.44 8.18
C LEU A 298 -34.75 -19.37 8.37
N MET A 299 -35.42 -18.37 7.77
CA MET A 299 -36.88 -18.27 7.79
C MET A 299 -37.56 -19.46 7.11
N GLN A 300 -37.04 -19.94 5.99
CA GLN A 300 -37.60 -21.10 5.29
C GLN A 300 -37.40 -22.40 6.10
N LEU A 301 -36.23 -22.60 6.71
CA LEU A 301 -35.95 -23.73 7.60
C LEU A 301 -36.90 -23.73 8.80
N GLU A 302 -37.08 -22.56 9.42
CA GLU A 302 -37.96 -22.40 10.57
C GLU A 302 -39.43 -22.62 10.21
N ALA A 303 -39.88 -22.11 9.06
CA ALA A 303 -41.25 -22.29 8.59
C ALA A 303 -41.58 -23.74 8.22
N ARG A 304 -40.62 -24.50 7.67
CA ARG A 304 -40.84 -25.88 7.22
C ARG A 304 -40.65 -26.90 8.33
N PHE A 305 -39.65 -26.72 9.19
CA PHE A 305 -39.22 -27.74 10.15
C PHE A 305 -39.36 -27.32 11.62
N GLY A 306 -39.76 -26.08 11.91
CA GLY A 306 -39.81 -25.53 13.26
C GLY A 306 -38.45 -25.00 13.74
N ALA A 307 -38.25 -24.93 15.05
CA ALA A 307 -37.08 -24.27 15.65
C ALA A 307 -35.74 -24.77 15.05
N VAL A 308 -34.95 -23.86 14.48
CA VAL A 308 -33.67 -24.18 13.85
C VAL A 308 -32.60 -24.40 14.94
N PRO A 309 -31.97 -25.59 15.02
CA PRO A 309 -30.93 -25.86 16.02
C PRO A 309 -29.73 -24.92 15.89
N ALA A 310 -29.07 -24.62 17.01
CA ALA A 310 -27.92 -23.71 17.05
C ALA A 310 -26.74 -24.15 16.15
N GLN A 311 -26.62 -25.44 15.86
CA GLN A 311 -25.61 -25.99 14.95
C GLN A 311 -25.94 -25.65 13.48
N ALA A 312 -27.19 -25.86 13.06
CA ALA A 312 -27.66 -25.50 11.73
C ALA A 312 -27.56 -24.00 11.47
N ARG A 313 -27.90 -23.17 12.48
CA ARG A 313 -27.76 -21.71 12.39
C ARG A 313 -26.31 -21.28 12.17
N ARG A 314 -25.35 -21.85 12.92
CA ARG A 314 -23.91 -21.59 12.72
C ARG A 314 -23.40 -22.03 11.34
N ARG A 315 -23.95 -23.10 10.77
CA ARG A 315 -23.66 -23.50 9.37
C ARG A 315 -24.19 -22.47 8.37
N VAL A 316 -25.45 -22.07 8.53
CA VAL A 316 -26.06 -21.04 7.69
C VAL A 316 -25.37 -19.69 7.84
N ASP A 317 -24.76 -19.36 8.98
CA ASP A 317 -24.01 -18.11 9.19
C ASP A 317 -22.60 -18.12 8.57
N SER A 318 -22.00 -19.30 8.41
CA SER A 318 -20.65 -19.48 7.84
C SER A 318 -20.64 -19.88 6.36
N ALA A 319 -21.80 -20.25 5.80
CA ALA A 319 -21.97 -20.72 4.43
C ALA A 319 -21.57 -19.70 3.35
N THR A 320 -21.17 -20.17 2.17
CA THR A 320 -20.94 -19.31 1.01
C THR A 320 -22.26 -18.96 0.32
N ALA A 321 -22.25 -17.94 -0.55
CA ALA A 321 -23.42 -17.59 -1.37
C ALA A 321 -23.95 -18.79 -2.18
N GLN A 322 -23.05 -19.62 -2.72
CA GLN A 322 -23.42 -20.81 -3.49
C GLN A 322 -24.08 -21.87 -2.62
N ASP A 323 -23.59 -22.08 -1.39
CA ASP A 323 -24.19 -23.03 -0.45
C ASP A 323 -25.59 -22.59 -0.05
N LEU A 324 -25.77 -21.31 0.28
CA LEU A 324 -27.08 -20.74 0.60
C LEU A 324 -28.07 -20.91 -0.56
N GLN A 325 -27.63 -20.70 -1.79
CA GLN A 325 -28.46 -20.89 -2.99
C GLN A 325 -28.85 -22.36 -3.18
N ARG A 326 -27.88 -23.26 -3.03
CA ARG A 326 -28.08 -24.71 -3.14
C ARG A 326 -29.07 -25.21 -2.09
N TRP A 327 -28.89 -24.82 -0.83
CA TRP A 327 -29.76 -25.20 0.28
C TRP A 327 -31.16 -24.59 0.15
N SER A 328 -31.28 -23.36 -0.37
CA SER A 328 -32.58 -22.74 -0.66
C SER A 328 -33.39 -23.49 -1.72
N LEU A 329 -32.73 -24.28 -2.59
CA LEU A 329 -33.41 -25.16 -3.53
C LEU A 329 -33.64 -26.56 -2.93
N ALA A 330 -32.63 -27.11 -2.23
CA ALA A 330 -32.71 -28.42 -1.61
C ALA A 330 -33.81 -28.51 -0.54
N ILE A 331 -34.07 -27.41 0.17
CA ILE A 331 -35.12 -27.35 1.19
C ILE A 331 -36.49 -27.75 0.66
N LEU A 332 -36.77 -27.57 -0.64
CA LEU A 332 -38.06 -27.91 -1.25
C LEU A 332 -38.34 -29.42 -1.22
N GLY A 333 -37.28 -30.25 -1.33
CA GLY A 333 -37.38 -31.71 -1.34
C GLY A 333 -37.05 -32.40 -0.02
N ALA A 334 -36.37 -31.71 0.91
CA ALA A 334 -35.83 -32.31 2.12
C ALA A 334 -36.88 -32.66 3.18
N ALA A 335 -36.73 -33.80 3.87
CA ALA A 335 -37.55 -34.24 4.98
C ALA A 335 -37.06 -33.70 6.35
N SER A 336 -35.83 -33.20 6.43
CA SER A 336 -35.25 -32.60 7.64
C SER A 336 -34.31 -31.43 7.35
N ILE A 337 -33.93 -30.68 8.40
CA ILE A 337 -32.92 -29.62 8.32
C ILE A 337 -31.56 -30.18 7.86
N ASP A 338 -31.18 -31.36 8.36
CA ASP A 338 -29.90 -31.99 8.04
C ASP A 338 -29.83 -32.37 6.56
N GLU A 339 -30.91 -32.94 6.02
CA GLU A 339 -31.03 -33.26 4.60
C GLU A 339 -31.03 -31.99 3.73
N ALA A 340 -31.73 -30.93 4.16
CA ALA A 340 -31.76 -29.65 3.43
C ALA A 340 -30.38 -28.98 3.33
N LEU A 341 -29.53 -29.19 4.34
CA LEU A 341 -28.19 -28.65 4.38
C LEU A 341 -27.13 -29.62 3.78
N ASN A 342 -27.53 -30.76 3.21
CA ASN A 342 -26.67 -31.84 2.72
C ASN A 342 -25.72 -32.41 3.81
N GLU A 343 -26.25 -32.81 4.96
CA GLU A 343 -25.60 -33.84 5.76
C GLU A 343 -25.95 -35.22 5.18
N ALA A 344 -24.92 -35.94 4.73
CA ALA A 344 -24.95 -37.39 4.55
C ALA A 344 -24.06 -38.02 5.63
#